data_AF-A0A2V6NS59-F1
#
_entry.id   AF-A0A2V6NS59-F1
#
_cell.length_a   1.000
_cell.length_b   1.000
_cell.length_c   1.000
_cell.angle_alpha   90.00
_cell.angle_beta   90.00
_cell.angle_gamma   90.00
#
_symmetry.space_group_name_H-M   'P 1'
#
loop_
_entity.id
_entity.type
_entity.pdbx_description
1 polymer ?
#
loop_
_entity_poly.entity_id
_entity_poly.type
_entity_poly.pdbx_seq_one_letter_code
_entity_poly.pdbx_strand_id
1 'polypeptide(L)'
;KPGQMMDGLGLAETTPGPLIMVLQFVGFMGAWQHPEGLPPLVAATIGALITTWATFTPCFLWIFLGGPYIEQLRGNPRLTAALSAITAAIVGVVLNLAVWFGLRVFSPASGTVDWFAILLCAAAFVAMLRCKIDIIPVIIGSAIVGLSYHFLRGFR
;
A
#
# COMPACT_ATOMS: atom_id res chain seq x y z
N LYS A 1 -1.49 11.77 -10.73
CA LYS A 1 -2.88 11.42 -11.12
C LYS A 1 -3.40 10.29 -10.22
N PRO A 2 -4.72 10.15 -9.95
CA PRO A 2 -5.25 9.16 -9.01
C PRO A 2 -4.85 7.70 -9.29
N GLY A 3 -4.72 7.31 -10.57
CA GLY A 3 -4.27 5.97 -10.96
C GLY A 3 -2.85 5.62 -10.49
N GLN A 4 -1.92 6.58 -10.55
CA GLN A 4 -0.50 6.33 -10.18
C GLN A 4 -0.31 6.04 -8.69
N MET A 5 -1.20 6.56 -7.83
CA MET A 5 -1.17 6.24 -6.40
C MET A 5 -1.71 4.84 -6.13
N MET A 6 -2.69 4.39 -6.91
CA MET A 6 -3.22 3.03 -6.86
C MET A 6 -2.16 2.01 -7.30
N ASP A 7 -1.39 2.33 -8.35
CA ASP A 7 -0.27 1.52 -8.80
C ASP A 7 0.84 1.43 -7.75
N GLY A 8 1.16 2.55 -7.10
CA GLY A 8 2.15 2.60 -6.00
C GLY A 8 1.72 1.82 -4.76
N LEU A 9 0.43 1.87 -4.40
CA LEU A 9 -0.16 1.04 -3.34
C LEU A 9 -0.12 -0.43 -3.71
N GLY A 10 -0.57 -0.79 -4.91
CA GLY A 10 -0.55 -2.17 -5.41
C GLY A 10 0.85 -2.77 -5.39
N LEU A 11 1.85 -2.00 -5.84
CA LEU A 11 3.25 -2.41 -5.82
C LEU A 11 3.78 -2.64 -4.40
N ALA A 12 3.43 -1.79 -3.45
CA ALA A 12 3.89 -1.95 -2.07
C ALA A 12 3.24 -3.12 -1.32
N GLU A 13 1.98 -3.45 -1.63
CA GLU A 13 1.28 -4.60 -1.07
C GLU A 13 1.71 -5.94 -1.71
N THR A 14 2.46 -5.93 -2.83
CA THR A 14 2.95 -7.16 -3.50
C THR A 14 4.04 -7.90 -2.74
N THR A 15 4.67 -7.22 -1.78
CA THR A 15 5.59 -7.81 -0.82
C THR A 15 5.02 -7.52 0.56
N PRO A 16 5.25 -8.36 1.58
CA PRO A 16 5.08 -7.96 2.97
C PRO A 16 6.19 -6.96 3.37
N GLY A 17 6.47 -6.00 2.48
CA GLY A 17 7.45 -4.96 2.64
C GLY A 17 6.85 -3.80 3.43
N PRO A 18 7.70 -2.96 4.03
CA PRO A 18 7.21 -1.88 4.86
C PRO A 18 6.47 -0.86 4.00
N LEU A 19 5.28 -0.41 4.47
CA LEU A 19 4.46 0.68 3.90
C LEU A 19 5.28 1.94 3.55
N ILE A 20 6.47 2.07 4.14
CA ILE A 20 7.48 3.07 3.81
C ILE A 20 7.79 3.15 2.30
N MET A 21 7.72 2.02 1.58
CA MET A 21 8.05 2.00 0.16
C MET A 21 7.07 2.81 -0.68
N VAL A 22 5.81 2.92 -0.25
CA VAL A 22 4.82 3.80 -0.87
C VAL A 22 5.19 5.26 -0.62
N LEU A 23 5.52 5.62 0.62
CA LEU A 23 5.86 7.00 0.98
C LEU A 23 7.07 7.51 0.20
N GLN A 24 8.16 6.75 0.12
CA GLN A 24 9.32 7.14 -0.68
C GLN A 24 8.97 7.30 -2.17
N PHE A 25 8.09 6.45 -2.71
CA PHE A 25 7.66 6.52 -4.10
C PHE A 25 6.78 7.74 -4.36
N VAL A 26 5.87 8.07 -3.43
CA VAL A 26 5.06 9.28 -3.49
C VAL A 26 5.96 10.53 -3.41
N GLY A 27 6.96 10.54 -2.53
CA GLY A 27 7.95 11.61 -2.44
C GLY A 27 8.78 11.76 -3.73
N PHE A 28 9.21 10.64 -4.31
CA PHE A 28 9.90 10.61 -5.60
C PHE A 28 9.02 11.20 -6.71
N MET A 29 7.78 10.73 -6.85
CA MET A 29 6.85 11.16 -7.89
C MET A 29 6.43 12.62 -7.72
N GLY A 30 6.28 13.11 -6.49
CA GLY A 30 5.99 14.52 -6.21
C GLY A 30 7.09 15.43 -6.73
N ALA A 31 8.36 15.12 -6.41
CA ALA A 31 9.50 15.92 -6.86
C ALA A 31 9.85 15.69 -8.35
N TRP A 32 9.55 14.53 -8.92
CA TRP A 32 9.63 14.29 -10.36
C TRP A 32 8.67 15.18 -11.15
N GLN A 33 7.45 15.39 -10.63
CA GLN A 33 6.42 16.21 -11.27
C GLN A 33 6.65 17.70 -11.09
N HIS A 34 7.33 18.10 -10.02
CA HIS A 34 7.67 19.49 -9.71
C HIS A 34 9.18 19.67 -9.44
N PRO A 35 10.04 19.62 -10.48
CA PRO A 35 11.48 19.66 -10.28
C PRO A 35 12.08 21.06 -9.99
N GLU A 36 11.29 22.14 -10.08
CA GLU A 36 11.70 23.53 -9.79
C GLU A 36 13.11 23.92 -10.26
N GLY A 37 13.43 23.64 -11.53
CA GLY A 37 14.71 24.02 -12.15
C GLY A 37 15.86 23.02 -11.96
N LEU A 38 15.65 21.93 -11.22
CA LEU A 38 16.58 20.81 -11.16
C LEU A 38 16.31 19.78 -12.27
N PRO A 39 17.30 18.94 -12.63
CA PRO A 39 17.04 17.75 -13.45
C PRO A 39 16.00 16.84 -12.76
N PRO A 40 14.97 16.34 -13.46
CA PRO A 40 13.88 15.58 -12.86
C PRO A 40 14.32 14.38 -12.01
N LEU A 41 15.36 13.67 -12.45
CA LEU A 41 15.91 12.54 -11.70
C LEU A 41 16.56 12.99 -10.38
N VAL A 42 17.24 14.14 -10.36
CA VAL A 42 17.87 14.69 -9.16
C VAL A 42 16.81 15.22 -8.20
N ALA A 43 15.79 15.92 -8.70
CA ALA A 43 14.66 16.35 -7.87
C ALA A 43 13.97 15.15 -7.22
N ALA A 44 13.71 14.10 -8.00
CA ALA A 44 13.03 12.90 -7.53
C ALA A 44 13.85 12.10 -6.50
N THR A 45 15.17 11.97 -6.68
CA THR A 45 16.04 11.31 -5.68
C THR A 45 16.10 12.12 -4.40
N ILE A 46 16.16 13.45 -4.47
CA ILE A 46 16.08 14.33 -3.29
C ILE A 46 14.73 14.16 -2.59
N GLY A 47 13.62 14.14 -3.33
CA GLY A 47 12.27 13.93 -2.78
C GLY A 47 12.12 12.59 -2.06
N ALA A 48 12.69 11.51 -2.62
CA ALA A 48 12.73 10.20 -1.98
C ALA A 48 13.59 10.20 -0.70
N LEU A 49 14.77 10.84 -0.74
CA LEU A 49 15.67 10.96 0.42
C LEU A 49 15.05 11.76 1.55
N ILE A 50 14.43 12.91 1.25
CA ILE A 50 13.73 13.73 2.24
C ILE A 50 12.59 12.94 2.88
N THR A 51 11.81 12.21 2.09
CA THR A 51 10.70 11.41 2.62
C THR A 51 11.20 10.28 3.52
N THR A 52 12.28 9.61 3.13
CA THR A 52 12.95 8.58 3.94
C THR A 52 13.46 9.17 5.25
N TRP A 53 14.18 10.30 5.17
CA TRP A 53 14.70 11.00 6.35
C TRP A 53 13.59 11.46 7.29
N ALA A 54 12.54 12.09 6.76
CA ALA A 54 11.42 12.61 7.53
C ALA A 54 10.60 11.50 8.20
N THR A 55 10.63 10.27 7.67
CA THR A 55 9.92 9.15 8.29
C THR A 55 10.78 8.43 9.32
N PHE A 56 12.03 8.10 8.99
CA PHE A 56 12.88 7.29 9.86
C PHE A 56 13.50 8.08 11.01
N THR A 57 13.96 9.32 10.77
CA THR A 57 14.65 10.12 11.79
C THR A 57 13.81 10.35 13.04
N PRO A 58 12.55 10.82 12.97
CA PRO A 58 11.74 11.00 14.18
C PRO A 58 11.42 9.66 14.85
N CYS A 59 11.11 8.60 14.10
CA CYS A 59 10.82 7.28 14.66
C CYS A 59 12.02 6.72 15.43
N PHE A 60 13.23 6.78 14.86
CA PHE A 60 14.44 6.34 15.55
C PHE A 60 14.77 7.20 16.76
N LEU A 61 14.59 8.51 16.66
CA LEU A 61 14.76 9.42 17.81
C LEU A 61 13.88 8.99 18.97
N TRP A 62 12.59 8.71 18.72
CA TRP A 62 11.67 8.25 19.76
C TRP A 62 11.99 6.86 20.30
N ILE A 63 12.46 5.94 19.45
CA ILE A 63 12.90 4.60 19.88
C ILE A 63 14.10 4.70 20.81
N PHE A 64 15.13 5.47 20.45
CA PHE A 64 16.32 5.63 21.28
C PHE A 64 16.02 6.39 22.57
N LEU A 65 15.17 7.43 22.50
CA LEU A 65 14.73 8.17 23.69
C LEU A 65 13.85 7.30 24.62
N GLY A 66 13.01 6.43 24.05
CA GLY A 66 12.11 5.54 24.78
C GLY A 66 12.76 4.27 25.31
N GLY A 67 13.91 3.86 24.76
CA GLY A 67 14.69 2.68 25.16
C GLY A 67 14.90 2.53 26.67
N PRO A 68 15.45 3.53 27.39
CA PRO A 68 15.68 3.42 28.84
C PRO A 68 14.39 3.33 29.68
N TYR A 69 13.24 3.71 29.13
CA TYR A 69 11.96 3.70 29.84
C TYR A 69 11.07 2.49 29.50
N ILE A 70 11.52 1.63 28.57
CA ILE A 70 10.71 0.54 28.01
C ILE A 70 10.27 -0.47 29.08
N GLU A 71 11.12 -0.79 30.06
CA GLU A 71 10.85 -1.77 31.11
C GLU A 71 9.71 -1.31 32.04
N GLN A 72 9.68 -0.01 32.37
CA GLN A 72 8.62 0.59 33.19
C GLN A 72 7.29 0.68 32.42
N LEU A 73 7.37 0.98 31.12
CA LEU A 73 6.21 1.05 30.23
C LEU A 73 5.57 -0.34 30.00
N ARG A 74 6.38 -1.40 29.93
CA ARG A 74 5.92 -2.78 29.66
C ARG A 74 5.10 -3.38 30.80
N GLY A 75 5.35 -2.97 32.04
CA GLY A 75 4.62 -3.44 33.23
C GLY A 75 3.25 -2.79 33.43
N ASN A 76 2.89 -1.77 32.64
CA ASN A 76 1.66 -1.00 32.84
C ASN A 76 0.48 -1.56 32.02
N PRO A 77 -0.53 -2.20 32.65
CA PRO A 77 -1.64 -2.83 31.94
C PRO A 77 -2.49 -1.82 31.15
N ARG A 78 -2.55 -0.55 31.58
CA ARG A 78 -3.27 0.51 30.86
C ARG A 78 -2.60 0.84 29.53
N LEU A 79 -1.26 0.84 29.49
CA LEU A 79 -0.52 1.11 28.27
C LEU A 79 -0.65 -0.04 27.27
N THR A 80 -0.55 -1.29 27.75
CA THR A 80 -0.78 -2.47 26.91
C THR A 80 -2.19 -2.48 26.32
N ALA A 81 -3.21 -2.15 27.12
CA ALA A 81 -4.58 -2.05 26.63
C ALA A 81 -4.75 -0.94 25.58
N ALA A 82 -4.13 0.23 25.79
CA ALA A 82 -4.14 1.30 24.80
C ALA A 82 -3.46 0.90 23.49
N LEU A 83 -2.31 0.23 23.55
CA LEU A 83 -1.61 -0.28 22.35
C LEU A 83 -2.45 -1.32 21.60
N SER A 84 -3.15 -2.21 22.32
CA SER A 84 -4.10 -3.16 21.71
C SER A 84 -5.31 -2.48 21.07
N ALA A 85 -5.81 -1.39 21.66
CA ALA A 85 -6.88 -0.60 21.05
C ALA A 85 -6.41 0.09 19.76
N ILE A 86 -5.16 0.58 19.75
CA ILE A 86 -4.53 1.16 18.55
C ILE A 86 -4.37 0.10 17.46
N THR A 87 -3.89 -1.12 17.77
CA THR A 87 -3.78 -2.19 16.76
C THR A 87 -5.15 -2.57 16.20
N ALA A 88 -6.18 -2.67 17.03
CA ALA A 88 -7.55 -2.91 16.58
C ALA A 88 -8.09 -1.77 15.67
N ALA A 89 -7.82 -0.52 16.02
CA ALA A 89 -8.18 0.63 15.20
C ALA A 89 -7.48 0.61 13.84
N ILE A 90 -6.19 0.29 13.79
CA ILE A 90 -5.42 0.17 12.54
C ILE A 90 -6.02 -0.91 11.63
N VAL A 91 -6.37 -2.09 12.17
CA VAL A 91 -7.05 -3.15 11.40
C VAL A 91 -8.37 -2.65 10.82
N GLY A 92 -9.16 -1.90 11.60
CA GLY A 92 -10.39 -1.28 11.13
C GLY A 92 -10.17 -0.26 10.00
N VAL A 93 -9.11 0.55 10.09
CA VAL A 93 -8.73 1.51 9.05
C VAL A 93 -8.31 0.78 7.77
N VAL A 94 -7.49 -0.27 7.86
CA VAL A 94 -7.07 -1.08 6.70
C VAL A 94 -8.30 -1.71 6.02
N LEU A 95 -9.23 -2.25 6.80
CA LEU A 95 -10.49 -2.80 6.27
C LEU A 95 -11.31 -1.72 5.56
N ASN A 96 -11.42 -0.52 6.14
CA ASN A 96 -12.14 0.59 5.51
C ASN A 96 -11.52 0.99 4.15
N LEU A 97 -10.20 1.13 4.10
CA LEU A 97 -9.49 1.43 2.86
C LEU A 97 -9.69 0.32 1.82
N ALA A 98 -9.58 -0.95 2.22
CA ALA A 98 -9.80 -2.09 1.34
C ALA A 98 -11.20 -2.08 0.71
N VAL A 99 -12.24 -1.81 1.51
CA VAL A 99 -13.63 -1.69 1.01
C VAL A 99 -13.77 -0.51 0.05
N TRP A 100 -13.21 0.65 0.41
CA TRP A 100 -13.28 1.84 -0.43
C TRP A 100 -12.59 1.65 -1.79
N PHE A 101 -11.41 1.04 -1.82
CA PHE A 101 -10.72 0.69 -3.06
C PHE A 101 -11.49 -0.37 -3.85
N GLY A 102 -11.97 -1.42 -3.19
CA GLY A 102 -12.77 -2.47 -3.82
C GLY A 102 -14.00 -1.93 -4.55
N LEU A 103 -14.76 -1.03 -3.91
CA LEU A 103 -15.92 -0.39 -4.53
C LEU A 103 -15.54 0.42 -5.79
N ARG A 104 -14.40 1.13 -5.78
CA ARG A 104 -13.92 1.90 -6.94
C ARG A 104 -13.42 1.02 -8.07
N VAL A 105 -12.92 -0.17 -7.75
CA VAL A 105 -12.53 -1.19 -8.74
C VAL A 105 -13.75 -1.86 -9.35
N PHE A 106 -14.77 -2.20 -8.54
CA PHE A 106 -15.98 -2.88 -9.01
C PHE A 106 -16.91 -1.98 -9.81
N SER A 107 -16.99 -0.70 -9.45
CA SER A 107 -17.83 0.29 -10.11
C SER A 107 -17.00 1.52 -10.52
N PRO A 108 -16.24 1.45 -11.63
CA PRO A 108 -15.56 2.60 -12.17
C PRO A 108 -16.57 3.71 -12.55
N ALA A 109 -16.11 4.96 -12.54
CA ALA A 109 -16.97 6.15 -12.75
C ALA A 109 -17.71 6.19 -14.10
N SER A 110 -17.42 5.26 -15.00
CA SER A 110 -18.12 5.00 -16.26
C SER A 110 -19.49 4.32 -16.09
N GLY A 111 -19.91 3.98 -14.86
CA GLY A 111 -21.28 3.55 -14.55
C GLY A 111 -21.60 2.10 -14.89
N THR A 112 -20.61 1.31 -15.32
CA THR A 112 -20.78 -0.12 -15.60
C THR A 112 -20.02 -0.94 -14.56
N VAL A 113 -20.70 -1.94 -13.99
CA VAL A 113 -20.10 -2.87 -13.03
C VAL A 113 -19.13 -3.78 -13.77
N ASP A 114 -17.88 -3.83 -13.30
CA ASP A 114 -16.87 -4.72 -13.87
C ASP A 114 -16.94 -6.11 -13.24
N TRP A 115 -17.77 -6.96 -13.84
CA TRP A 115 -17.92 -8.36 -13.44
C TRP A 115 -16.63 -9.17 -13.53
N PHE A 116 -15.72 -8.80 -14.44
CA PHE A 116 -14.43 -9.48 -14.56
C PHE A 116 -13.55 -9.17 -13.34
N ALA A 117 -13.48 -7.90 -12.92
CA ALA A 117 -12.74 -7.49 -11.74
C ALA A 117 -13.27 -8.17 -10.46
N ILE A 118 -14.61 -8.29 -10.33
CA ILE A 118 -15.24 -8.98 -9.18
C ILE A 118 -14.88 -10.47 -9.17
N LEU A 119 -15.00 -11.16 -10.31
CA LEU A 119 -14.68 -12.59 -10.41
C LEU A 119 -13.20 -12.87 -10.16
N LEU A 120 -12.31 -12.04 -10.71
CA LEU A 120 -10.88 -12.17 -10.49
C LEU A 120 -10.51 -11.94 -9.02
N CYS A 121 -11.10 -10.93 -8.38
CA CYS A 121 -10.93 -10.66 -6.95
C CYS A 121 -11.40 -11.83 -6.08
N ALA A 122 -12.59 -12.37 -6.35
CA ALA A 122 -13.12 -13.53 -5.63
C ALA A 122 -12.24 -14.78 -5.82
N ALA A 123 -11.78 -15.04 -7.05
CA ALA A 123 -10.89 -16.15 -7.35
C ALA A 123 -9.54 -16.02 -6.62
N ALA A 124 -8.93 -14.83 -6.63
CA ALA A 124 -7.69 -14.54 -5.90
C ALA A 124 -7.88 -14.72 -4.39
N PHE A 125 -8.99 -14.22 -3.83
CA PHE A 125 -9.31 -14.36 -2.41
C PHE A 125 -9.49 -15.83 -2.00
N VAL A 126 -10.19 -16.63 -2.80
CA VAL A 126 -10.35 -18.07 -2.55
C VAL A 126 -9.02 -18.81 -2.69
N ALA A 127 -8.19 -18.47 -3.69
CA ALA A 127 -6.87 -19.05 -3.87
C ALA A 127 -5.96 -18.83 -2.65
N MET A 128 -6.00 -17.64 -2.06
CA MET A 128 -5.24 -17.34 -0.85
C MET A 128 -5.79 -18.08 0.38
N LEU A 129 -7.11 -18.06 0.60
CA LEU A 129 -7.72 -18.64 1.81
C LEU A 129 -7.77 -20.17 1.81
N ARG A 130 -8.17 -20.79 0.70
CA ARG A 130 -8.35 -22.24 0.59
C ARG A 130 -7.11 -22.95 0.09
N CYS A 131 -6.44 -22.38 -0.91
CA CYS A 131 -5.29 -23.03 -1.54
C CYS A 131 -3.95 -22.63 -0.90
N LYS A 132 -3.95 -21.70 0.07
CA LYS A 132 -2.74 -21.19 0.76
C LYS A 132 -1.64 -20.78 -0.22
N ILE A 133 -2.03 -20.26 -1.37
CA ILE A 133 -1.09 -19.80 -2.39
C ILE A 133 -0.52 -18.46 -1.94
N ASP A 134 0.79 -18.33 -1.98
CA ASP A 134 1.49 -17.08 -1.64
C ASP A 134 1.04 -15.91 -2.53
N ILE A 135 1.17 -14.70 -2.01
CA ILE A 135 0.78 -13.45 -2.67
C ILE A 135 1.42 -13.30 -4.06
N ILE A 136 2.70 -13.65 -4.19
CA ILE A 136 3.46 -13.45 -5.43
C ILE A 136 2.86 -14.24 -6.61
N PRO A 137 2.66 -15.57 -6.53
CA PRO A 137 1.97 -16.32 -7.59
C PRO A 137 0.56 -15.80 -7.91
N VAL A 138 -0.20 -15.38 -6.90
CA VAL A 138 -1.56 -14.85 -7.11
C VAL A 138 -1.52 -13.57 -7.92
N ILE A 139 -0.58 -12.66 -7.62
CA ILE A 139 -0.40 -11.42 -8.40
C ILE A 139 -0.02 -11.72 -9.83
N ILE A 140 0.97 -12.59 -10.05
CA ILE A 140 1.43 -12.96 -11.40
C ILE A 140 0.28 -13.59 -12.19
N GLY A 141 -0.46 -14.53 -11.60
CA GLY A 141 -1.62 -15.16 -12.22
C GLY A 141 -2.71 -14.14 -12.57
N SER A 142 -3.02 -13.24 -11.64
CA SER A 142 -4.02 -12.17 -11.85
C SER A 142 -3.60 -11.22 -12.97
N ALA A 143 -2.33 -10.85 -13.03
CA ALA A 143 -1.78 -9.98 -14.05
C ALA A 143 -1.84 -10.62 -15.45
N ILE A 144 -1.49 -11.91 -15.57
CA ILE A 144 -1.57 -12.65 -16.84
C ILE A 144 -3.03 -12.74 -17.32
N VAL A 145 -3.96 -13.06 -16.41
CA VAL A 145 -5.39 -13.15 -16.72
C VAL A 145 -5.94 -11.79 -17.14
N GLY A 146 -5.58 -10.72 -16.43
CA GLY A 146 -5.95 -9.34 -16.77
C GLY A 146 -5.39 -8.88 -18.13
N LEU A 147 -4.12 -9.16 -18.41
CA LEU A 147 -3.47 -8.83 -19.68
C LEU A 147 -4.13 -9.56 -20.85
N SER A 148 -4.40 -10.85 -20.68
CA SER A 148 -5.08 -11.68 -21.68
C SER A 148 -6.47 -11.14 -22.00
N TYR A 149 -7.23 -10.76 -20.96
CA TYR A 149 -8.56 -10.16 -21.12
C TYR A 149 -8.52 -8.80 -21.83
N HIS A 150 -7.55 -7.94 -21.47
CA HIS A 150 -7.36 -6.65 -22.14
C HIS A 150 -7.02 -6.83 -23.63
N PHE A 151 -6.16 -7.79 -23.97
CA PHE A 151 -5.79 -8.08 -25.35
C PHE A 151 -6.97 -8.62 -26.18
N LEU A 152 -7.82 -9.47 -25.57
CA LEU A 152 -9.05 -10.00 -26.18
C LEU A 152 -10.13 -8.92 -26.41
N ARG A 153 -10.24 -7.92 -25.52
CA ARG A 153 -11.16 -6.78 -25.69
C ARG A 153 -10.64 -5.72 -26.65
N GLY A 154 -9.32 -5.50 -26.70
CA GLY A 154 -8.68 -4.53 -27.60
C GLY A 154 -8.63 -4.92 -29.08
N PHE A 155 -8.98 -6.17 -29.41
CA PHE A 155 -9.14 -6.65 -30.79
C PHE A 155 -10.57 -6.47 -31.36
N ARG A 156 -11.51 -5.90 -30.58
CA ARG A 156 -12.86 -5.56 -31.03
C ARG A 156 -13.07 -4.05 -31.03
#